data_AF-A0A4Q7JC45-F1
#
_entry.id   AF-A0A4Q7JC45-F1
#
_cell.length_a   1.000
_cell.length_b   1.000
_cell.length_c   1.000
_cell.angle_alpha   90.00
_cell.angle_beta   90.00
_cell.angle_gamma   90.00
#
_symmetry.space_group_name_H-M   'P 1'
#
loop_
_entity.id
_entity.type
_entity.pdbx_description
1 polymer ?
#
loop_
_entity_poly.entity_id
_entity_poly.type
_entity_poly.pdbx_seq_one_letter_code
_entity_poly.pdbx_strand_id
1 'polypeptide(L)'
;MSDFRLDAEILAGYVRTIEGAAADLGAAVSVLDGDAVGNDAFGPLGKEVGADGAYARAAEALRRQLDDGCRAVRSAADALRTVTAMHTGGDEDAGAQIGKADQR
;
A
#
# COMPACT_ATOMS: atom_id res chain seq x y z
N MET A 1 22.10 22.25 -16.80
CA MET A 1 21.20 22.06 -15.64
C MET A 1 20.33 20.88 -15.99
N SER A 2 20.55 19.72 -15.38
CA SER A 2 19.75 18.53 -15.65
C SER A 2 18.32 18.82 -15.25
N ASP A 3 17.47 18.92 -16.26
CA ASP A 3 16.03 18.96 -16.15
C ASP A 3 15.63 17.73 -15.33
N PHE A 4 15.26 17.93 -14.06
CA PHE A 4 14.74 16.89 -13.19
C PHE A 4 13.29 16.66 -13.60
N ARG A 5 13.11 16.26 -14.86
CA ARG A 5 11.88 15.66 -15.35
C ARG A 5 11.84 14.32 -14.65
N LEU A 6 11.32 14.34 -13.42
CA LEU A 6 10.93 13.14 -12.70
C LEU A 6 10.09 12.35 -13.70
N ASP A 7 10.64 11.25 -14.21
CA ASP A 7 10.02 10.49 -15.30
C ASP A 7 8.65 10.04 -14.80
N ALA A 8 7.61 10.77 -15.19
CA ALA A 8 6.26 10.56 -14.71
C ALA A 8 5.81 9.13 -15.02
N GLU A 9 6.36 8.54 -16.09
CA GLU A 9 6.18 7.16 -16.47
C GLU A 9 6.84 6.17 -15.50
N ILE A 10 8.05 6.45 -15.00
CA ILE A 10 8.70 5.65 -13.95
C ILE A 10 7.91 5.76 -12.65
N LEU A 11 7.49 6.96 -12.26
CA LEU A 11 6.70 7.17 -11.04
C LEU A 11 5.33 6.48 -11.12
N ALA A 12 4.66 6.53 -12.27
CA ALA A 12 3.44 5.78 -12.53
C ALA A 12 3.66 4.25 -12.49
N GLY A 13 4.82 3.76 -12.92
CA GLY A 13 5.24 2.37 -12.76
C GLY A 13 5.37 1.94 -11.30
N TYR A 14 5.99 2.78 -10.46
CA TYR A 14 6.10 2.54 -9.02
C TYR A 14 4.73 2.54 -8.33
N VAL A 15 3.89 3.53 -8.64
CA VAL A 15 2.52 3.60 -8.07
C VAL A 15 1.72 2.35 -8.41
N ARG A 16 1.74 1.88 -9.67
CA ARG A 16 1.05 0.64 -10.07
C ARG A 16 1.58 -0.59 -9.33
N THR A 17 2.90 -0.69 -9.14
CA THR A 17 3.50 -1.80 -8.38
C THR A 17 3.04 -1.80 -6.92
N ILE A 18 3.00 -0.62 -6.31
CA ILE A 18 2.55 -0.43 -4.92
C ILE A 18 1.06 -0.74 -4.77
N GLU A 19 0.23 -0.32 -5.72
CA GLU A 19 -1.21 -0.64 -5.76
C GLU A 19 -1.44 -2.14 -5.92
N GLY A 20 -0.68 -2.81 -6.79
CA GLY A 20 -0.73 -4.25 -6.96
C GLY A 20 -0.36 -4.99 -5.67
N ALA A 21 0.74 -4.61 -5.02
CA ALA A 21 1.13 -5.18 -3.74
C ALA A 21 0.09 -4.95 -2.64
N ALA A 22 -0.54 -3.77 -2.59
CA ALA A 22 -1.62 -3.50 -1.64
C ALA A 22 -2.88 -4.34 -1.91
N ALA A 23 -3.20 -4.61 -3.17
CA ALA A 23 -4.30 -5.48 -3.56
C ALA A 23 -4.04 -6.94 -3.17
N ASP A 24 -2.83 -7.45 -3.45
CA ASP A 24 -2.43 -8.81 -3.09
C ASP A 24 -2.46 -9.02 -1.57
N LEU A 25 -1.96 -8.04 -0.80
CA LEU A 25 -2.03 -8.10 0.66
C LEU A 25 -3.49 -8.06 1.15
N GLY A 26 -4.36 -7.24 0.55
CA GLY A 26 -5.79 -7.20 0.87
C GLY A 26 -6.51 -8.54 0.58
N ALA A 27 -6.14 -9.21 -0.51
CA ALA A 27 -6.65 -10.54 -0.83
C ALA A 27 -6.17 -11.58 0.19
N ALA A 28 -4.90 -11.54 0.60
CA ALA A 28 -4.36 -12.44 1.62
C ALA A 28 -5.07 -12.26 2.99
N VAL A 29 -5.37 -11.02 3.39
CA VAL A 29 -6.17 -10.74 4.60
C VAL A 29 -7.57 -11.37 4.49
N SER A 30 -8.23 -11.21 3.34
CA SER A 30 -9.58 -11.76 3.13
C SER A 30 -9.62 -13.29 3.22
N VAL A 31 -8.57 -13.97 2.75
CA VAL A 31 -8.43 -15.43 2.88
C VAL A 31 -8.19 -15.83 4.34
N LEU A 32 -7.33 -15.11 5.05
CA LEU A 32 -7.02 -15.37 6.45
C LEU A 32 -8.21 -15.17 7.40
N ASP A 33 -9.12 -14.25 7.07
CA ASP A 33 -10.36 -14.05 7.82
C ASP A 33 -11.40 -15.14 7.53
N GLY A 34 -11.40 -15.71 6.32
CA GLY A 34 -12.29 -16.81 5.92
C GLY A 34 -11.92 -18.16 6.55
N ASP A 35 -10.62 -18.45 6.69
CA ASP A 35 -10.08 -19.72 7.22
C ASP A 35 -9.53 -19.58 8.65
N ALA A 36 -10.18 -18.78 9.49
CA ALA A 36 -9.79 -18.66 10.89
C ALA A 36 -9.80 -20.04 11.57
N VAL A 37 -8.62 -20.51 12.01
CA VAL A 37 -8.48 -21.75 12.77
C VAL A 37 -9.26 -21.60 14.08
N GLY A 38 -10.47 -22.15 14.12
CA GLY A 38 -11.32 -22.11 15.29
C GLY A 38 -10.73 -22.90 16.45
N ASN A 39 -11.04 -22.49 17.69
CA ASN A 39 -10.56 -23.16 18.91
C ASN A 39 -10.89 -24.66 18.95
N ASP A 40 -11.89 -25.11 18.20
CA ASP A 40 -12.28 -26.52 18.13
C ASP A 40 -11.31 -27.37 17.29
N ALA A 41 -10.43 -26.75 16.49
CA ALA A 41 -9.39 -27.43 15.70
C ALA A 41 -8.30 -28.08 16.59
N PHE A 42 -8.14 -27.63 17.84
CA PHE A 42 -7.06 -28.06 18.73
C PHE A 42 -7.43 -29.25 19.62
N GLY A 43 -8.71 -29.66 19.65
CA GLY A 43 -9.19 -30.74 20.50
C GLY A 43 -9.00 -30.50 22.02
N PRO A 44 -9.33 -31.48 22.88
CA PRO A 44 -9.28 -31.32 24.34
C PRO A 44 -7.86 -31.12 24.86
N LEU A 45 -6.90 -31.89 24.33
CA LEU A 45 -5.50 -31.83 24.75
C LEU A 45 -4.87 -30.47 24.38
N GLY A 46 -5.19 -29.94 23.19
CA GLY A 46 -4.72 -28.63 22.74
C GLY A 46 -5.29 -27.48 23.57
N LYS A 47 -6.53 -27.59 24.05
CA LYS A 47 -7.13 -26.65 25.01
C LYS A 47 -6.45 -26.73 26.38
N GLU A 48 -6.11 -27.93 26.84
CA GLU A 48 -5.44 -28.14 28.14
C GLU A 48 -4.04 -27.52 28.19
N VAL A 49 -3.28 -27.62 27.09
CA VAL A 49 -1.94 -26.99 26.99
C VAL A 49 -1.97 -25.54 26.52
N GLY A 50 -3.16 -24.97 26.28
CA GLY A 50 -3.36 -23.59 25.83
C GLY A 50 -2.86 -23.29 24.41
N ALA A 51 -2.72 -24.31 23.57
CA ALA A 51 -2.27 -24.16 22.19
C ALA A 51 -3.27 -23.35 21.37
N ASP A 52 -4.57 -23.52 21.62
CA ASP A 52 -5.65 -22.75 21.01
C ASP A 52 -5.48 -21.23 21.23
N GLY A 53 -5.27 -20.82 22.49
CA GLY A 53 -5.06 -19.42 22.85
C GLY A 53 -3.72 -18.85 22.38
N ALA A 54 -2.68 -19.69 22.26
CA ALA A 54 -1.40 -19.28 21.69
C ALA A 54 -1.50 -19.03 20.17
N TYR A 55 -2.12 -19.96 19.44
CA TYR A 55 -2.35 -19.82 18.01
C TYR A 55 -3.30 -18.67 17.68
N ALA A 56 -4.38 -18.49 18.45
CA ALA A 56 -5.31 -17.37 18.27
C ALA A 56 -4.58 -16.02 18.38
N ARG A 57 -3.73 -15.84 19.40
CA ARG A 57 -2.92 -14.62 19.58
C ARG A 57 -1.89 -14.42 18.47
N ALA A 58 -1.23 -15.49 18.03
CA ALA A 58 -0.28 -15.41 16.92
C ALA A 58 -0.97 -15.02 15.61
N ALA A 59 -2.12 -15.64 15.32
CA ALA A 59 -2.94 -15.30 14.14
C ALA A 59 -3.44 -13.86 14.20
N GLU A 60 -3.85 -13.37 15.37
CA GLU A 60 -4.25 -11.98 15.55
C GLU A 60 -3.08 -11.01 15.35
N ALA A 61 -1.90 -11.32 15.87
CA ALA A 61 -0.70 -10.50 15.65
C ALA A 61 -0.33 -10.41 14.17
N LEU A 62 -0.38 -11.52 13.44
CA LEU A 62 -0.13 -11.57 12.00
C LEU A 62 -1.16 -10.74 11.22
N ARG A 63 -2.45 -10.85 11.56
CA ARG A 63 -3.52 -10.05 10.94
C ARG A 63 -3.30 -8.55 11.14
N ARG A 64 -2.96 -8.13 12.36
CA ARG A 64 -2.66 -6.70 12.66
C ARG A 64 -1.47 -6.19 11.84
N GLN A 65 -0.39 -6.97 11.78
CA GLN A 65 0.81 -6.60 11.02
C GLN A 65 0.52 -6.48 9.51
N LEU A 66 -0.34 -7.35 8.97
CA LEU A 66 -0.79 -7.28 7.58
C LEU A 66 -1.64 -6.04 7.31
N ASP A 67 -2.58 -5.69 8.20
CA ASP A 67 -3.42 -4.48 8.06
C ASP A 67 -2.58 -3.19 8.12
N ASP A 68 -1.67 -3.10 9.10
CA ASP A 68 -0.74 -1.98 9.22
C ASP A 68 0.14 -1.84 7.98
N GLY A 69 0.64 -2.96 7.44
CA GLY A 69 1.38 -3.01 6.18
C GLY A 69 0.56 -2.49 4.99
N CYS A 70 -0.68 -2.97 4.84
CA CYS A 70 -1.59 -2.49 3.79
C CYS A 70 -1.82 -0.98 3.88
N ARG A 71 -2.06 -0.45 5.08
CA ARG A 71 -2.26 0.98 5.30
C ARG A 71 -1.02 1.80 4.94
N ALA A 72 0.17 1.33 5.33
CA ALA A 72 1.43 2.00 5.00
C ALA A 72 1.66 2.07 3.49
N VAL A 73 1.43 0.97 2.77
CA VAL A 73 1.60 0.89 1.30
C VAL A 73 0.60 1.81 0.59
N ARG A 74 -0.67 1.85 1.03
CA ARG A 74 -1.68 2.79 0.48
C ARG A 74 -1.30 4.25 0.72
N SER A 75 -0.85 4.58 1.93
CA SER A 75 -0.39 5.94 2.26
C SER A 75 0.79 6.37 1.38
N ALA A 76 1.75 5.47 1.15
CA ALA A 76 2.87 5.72 0.24
C ALA A 76 2.39 5.94 -1.21
N ALA A 77 1.42 5.15 -1.68
CA ALA A 77 0.82 5.33 -3.01
C ALA A 77 0.18 6.72 -3.14
N ASP A 78 -0.60 7.15 -2.13
CA ASP A 78 -1.28 8.45 -2.14
C ASP A 78 -0.29 9.62 -2.10
N ALA A 79 0.78 9.50 -1.31
CA ALA A 79 1.86 10.48 -1.27
C ALA A 79 2.57 10.59 -2.64
N LEU A 80 2.86 9.45 -3.29
CA LEU A 80 3.44 9.43 -4.63
C LEU A 80 2.51 10.09 -5.66
N ARG A 81 1.20 9.79 -5.65
CA ARG A 81 0.23 10.44 -6.54
C ARG A 81 0.19 11.96 -6.34
N THR A 82 0.26 12.42 -5.10
CA THR A 82 0.29 13.85 -4.76
C THR A 82 1.54 14.53 -5.33
N VAL A 83 2.71 13.90 -5.18
CA VAL A 83 3.98 14.41 -5.74
C VAL A 83 3.93 14.44 -7.27
N THR A 84 3.41 13.38 -7.92
CA THR A 84 3.22 13.37 -9.37
C THR A 84 2.37 14.54 -9.83
N ALA A 85 1.20 14.75 -9.19
CA ALA A 85 0.27 15.81 -9.57
C ALA A 85 0.86 17.22 -9.42
N MET A 86 1.65 17.46 -8.37
CA MET A 86 2.34 18.73 -8.16
C MET A 86 3.38 19.01 -9.26
N HIS A 87 4.10 17.98 -9.72
CA HIS A 87 5.13 18.14 -10.74
C HIS A 87 4.57 18.16 -12.17
N THR A 88 3.48 17.45 -12.48
CA THR A 88 2.85 17.53 -13.81
C THR A 88 2.01 18.79 -13.98
N GLY A 89 1.35 19.27 -12.91
CA GLY A 89 0.58 20.53 -12.96
C GLY A 89 1.46 21.79 -12.96
N GLY A 90 2.62 21.76 -12.29
CA GLY A 90 3.55 22.89 -12.26
C GLY A 90 4.24 23.17 -13.61
N ASP A 91 4.43 22.15 -14.43
CA ASP A 91 5.11 22.27 -15.74
C ASP A 91 4.19 22.87 -16.83
N GLU A 92 2.89 22.55 -16.80
CA GLU A 92 1.91 23.14 -17.73
C GLU A 92 1.71 24.65 -17.49
N ASP A 93 1.68 25.08 -16.23
CA ASP A 93 1.55 26.51 -15.88
C ASP A 93 2.83 27.30 -16.16
N ALA A 94 4.02 26.68 -16.02
CA ALA A 94 5.28 27.32 -16.38
C ALA A 94 5.43 27.49 -17.90
N GLY A 95 5.03 26.50 -18.70
CA GLY A 95 5.04 26.58 -20.17
C GLY A 95 4.10 27.65 -20.72
N ALA A 96 2.91 27.81 -20.13
CA ALA A 96 1.94 28.83 -20.53
C ALA A 96 2.39 30.27 -20.20
N GLN A 97 3.20 30.46 -19.15
CA GLN A 97 3.75 31.77 -18.78
C GLN A 97 4.96 32.16 -19.64
N ILE A 98 5.81 31.20 -20.02
CA ILE A 98 6.95 31.46 -20.92
C ILE A 98 6.46 31.79 -22.34
N GLY A 99 5.44 31.08 -22.86
CA GLY A 99 4.87 31.38 -24.17
C GLY A 99 4.20 32.76 -24.28
N LYS A 100 3.72 33.34 -23.16
CA LYS A 100 3.19 34.71 -23.11
C LYS A 100 4.27 35.78 -22.95
N ALA A 101 5.43 35.42 -22.40
CA ALA A 101 6.57 36.33 -22.26
C ALA A 101 7.37 36.47 -23.58
N ASP A 102 7.38 35.42 -24.42
CA ASP A 102 8.09 35.40 -25.71
C ASP A 102 7.31 36.07 -26.87
N GLN A 103 6.06 36.50 -26.64
CA GLN A 103 5.21 37.20 -27.62
C GLN A 103 5.09 38.72 -27.37
N ARG A 104 6.00 39.33 -26.58
CA ARG A 104 6.04 40.79 -26.35
C ARG A 104 7.30 41.43 -26.90
#